data_AF-A0A7J6BGU1-F1
#
_entry.id   AF-A0A7J6BGU1-F1
#
_cell.length_a   1.000
_cell.length_b   1.000
_cell.length_c   1.000
_cell.angle_alpha   90.00
_cell.angle_beta   90.00
_cell.angle_gamma   90.00
#
_symmetry.space_group_name_H-M   'P 1'
#
loop_
_entity.id
_entity.type
_entity.pdbx_description
1 polymer ?
#
loop_
_entity_poly.entity_id
_entity_poly.type
_entity_poly.pdbx_seq_one_letter_code
_entity_poly.pdbx_strand_id
1 'polypeptide(L)'
;MAMRGHTSGSLMSNHTKERVTMAKVTLENFYSTLITQHEEREMRQQKLEKVMDEEGLPDEEKRVRRSQHARKETDFLRLKRTRLGLDDFESLKVIGRGAFGEVRLVQKKDTGHVYAMKILRKADMLEKEQVAHIRAERDILVQADSLWAVKMFYSFQDKQNLYLLMEFEVLRGDMMTLLMKKDTLTEEETQFYVAETVLAIDSIHQLGFIHRDIKPDNLLLDSKGHVKLSDFGLCTGLKKAHRTEFYRNLSHSLNTDFTSQNMNSKRKAETWKRNRRQLAFSTVGTPDYIAPEVFMQTGYNKLCDWWSLGVIMYEMLIGYPPFCSETPQETYKKVMNWKETLVFPPEVPISDRAKHLILRFCCEADHRIGAAGVEEIKRNPFFEGVDYDHIRERPAAIPIEIKSIDDTSNFDEFPESDILQPAGAGSSHAESNYKNKDWVFINYTYKRFEGLTARGAIPSYMKGGKR
;
A
#
# COMPACT_ATOMS: atom_id res chain seq x y z
N MET A 1 39.13 -1.18 -61.99
CA MET A 1 37.84 -1.49 -61.32
C MET A 1 38.15 -2.19 -60.01
N ALA A 2 38.05 -1.48 -58.88
CA ALA A 2 38.32 -2.02 -57.56
C ALA A 2 37.07 -2.74 -57.03
N MET A 3 37.18 -4.05 -56.81
CA MET A 3 36.19 -4.86 -56.10
C MET A 3 36.19 -4.45 -54.63
N ARG A 4 35.16 -3.73 -54.18
CA ARG A 4 34.89 -3.52 -52.75
C ARG A 4 34.28 -4.81 -52.20
N GLY A 5 35.02 -5.49 -51.33
CA GLY A 5 34.48 -6.58 -50.51
C GLY A 5 33.33 -6.06 -49.63
N HIS A 6 32.13 -6.61 -49.83
CA HIS A 6 31.06 -6.50 -48.85
C HIS A 6 31.43 -7.33 -47.62
N THR A 7 31.84 -6.65 -46.56
CA THR A 7 31.86 -7.23 -45.21
C THR A 7 30.43 -7.63 -44.85
N SER A 8 30.15 -8.93 -44.86
CA SER A 8 28.94 -9.51 -44.31
C SER A 8 28.92 -9.27 -42.80
N GLY A 9 28.36 -8.13 -42.38
CA GLY A 9 27.99 -7.91 -41.00
C GLY A 9 26.93 -8.95 -40.63
N SER A 10 27.30 -9.95 -39.84
CA SER A 10 26.37 -10.93 -39.29
C SER A 10 25.27 -10.18 -38.53
N LEU A 11 24.09 -10.10 -39.13
CA LEU A 11 22.89 -9.56 -38.47
C LEU A 11 22.53 -10.53 -37.35
N MET A 12 23.02 -10.24 -36.15
CA MET A 12 22.72 -11.03 -34.95
C MET A 12 21.21 -11.19 -34.80
N SER A 13 20.75 -12.42 -34.60
CA SER A 13 19.33 -12.73 -34.44
C SER A 13 18.75 -11.96 -33.25
N ASN A 14 17.46 -11.58 -33.32
CA ASN A 14 16.78 -10.91 -32.22
C ASN A 14 16.83 -11.74 -30.93
N HIS A 15 16.76 -13.08 -31.03
CA HIS A 15 16.95 -13.99 -29.90
C HIS A 15 18.33 -13.83 -29.25
N THR A 16 19.40 -13.72 -30.04
CA THR A 16 20.76 -13.53 -29.52
C THR A 16 20.92 -12.16 -28.86
N LYS A 17 20.34 -11.11 -29.45
CA LYS A 17 20.34 -9.76 -28.86
C LYS A 17 19.62 -9.74 -27.50
N GLU A 18 18.44 -10.36 -27.41
CA GLU A 18 17.69 -10.50 -26.16
C GLU A 18 18.46 -11.26 -25.07
N ARG A 19 19.14 -12.36 -25.43
CA ARG A 19 19.97 -13.11 -24.48
C ARG A 19 21.17 -12.32 -23.98
N VAL A 20 21.80 -11.51 -24.84
CA VAL A 20 22.90 -10.62 -24.44
C VAL A 20 22.38 -9.53 -23.50
N THR A 21 21.22 -8.93 -23.80
CA THR A 21 20.58 -7.95 -22.91
C THR A 21 20.24 -8.57 -21.55
N MET A 22 19.64 -9.77 -21.53
CA MET A 22 19.33 -10.50 -20.30
C MET A 22 20.60 -10.80 -19.49
N ALA A 23 21.67 -11.29 -20.14
CA ALA A 23 22.93 -11.59 -19.47
C ALA A 23 23.55 -10.32 -18.87
N LYS A 24 23.56 -9.22 -19.62
CA LYS A 24 24.06 -7.92 -19.15
C LYS A 24 23.30 -7.44 -17.91
N VAL A 25 21.98 -7.37 -17.98
CA VAL A 25 21.12 -6.95 -16.87
C VAL A 25 21.29 -7.87 -15.66
N THR A 26 21.45 -9.18 -15.88
CA THR A 26 21.67 -10.15 -14.79
C THR A 26 23.00 -9.92 -14.08
N LEU A 27 24.08 -9.67 -14.82
CA LEU A 27 25.41 -9.40 -14.26
C LEU A 27 25.46 -8.06 -13.51
N GLU A 28 24.92 -6.99 -14.12
CA GLU A 28 24.83 -5.68 -13.48
C GLU A 28 24.05 -5.78 -12.16
N ASN A 29 22.88 -6.44 -12.19
CA ASN A 29 22.08 -6.66 -10.99
C ASN A 29 22.81 -7.50 -9.93
N PHE A 30 23.56 -8.53 -10.34
CA PHE A 30 24.32 -9.37 -9.41
C PHE A 30 25.34 -8.55 -8.62
N TYR A 31 26.17 -7.77 -9.30
CA TYR A 31 27.20 -6.96 -8.65
C TYR A 31 26.62 -5.79 -7.85
N SER A 32 25.61 -5.09 -8.38
CA SER A 32 24.93 -4.03 -7.62
C SER A 32 24.31 -4.58 -6.34
N THR A 33 23.62 -5.72 -6.42
CA THR A 33 23.04 -6.38 -5.22
C THR A 33 24.12 -6.82 -4.25
N LEU A 34 25.25 -7.35 -4.73
CA LEU A 34 26.36 -7.77 -3.87
C LEU A 34 26.95 -6.60 -3.08
N ILE A 35 27.14 -5.45 -3.73
CA ILE A 35 27.64 -4.23 -3.10
C ILE A 35 26.66 -3.72 -2.04
N THR A 36 25.38 -3.54 -2.41
CA THR A 36 24.34 -3.07 -1.48
C THR A 36 24.22 -4.00 -0.26
N GLN A 37 24.31 -5.32 -0.46
CA GLN A 37 24.28 -6.28 0.64
C GLN A 37 25.45 -6.15 1.61
N HIS A 38 26.63 -5.81 1.10
CA HIS A 38 27.80 -5.56 1.93
C HIS A 38 27.62 -4.26 2.73
N GLU A 39 27.20 -3.18 2.08
CA GLU A 39 26.92 -1.89 2.72
C GLU A 39 25.85 -2.01 3.82
N GLU A 40 24.74 -2.69 3.53
CA GLU A 40 23.67 -2.94 4.51
C GLU A 40 24.18 -3.70 5.75
N ARG A 41 25.08 -4.67 5.55
CA ARG A 41 25.66 -5.46 6.65
C ARG A 41 26.57 -4.61 7.52
N GLU A 42 27.43 -3.80 6.90
CA GLU A 42 28.29 -2.85 7.61
C GLU A 42 27.45 -1.84 8.40
N MET A 43 26.40 -1.26 7.78
CA MET A 43 25.49 -0.34 8.46
C MET A 43 24.78 -0.98 9.67
N ARG A 44 24.31 -2.23 9.55
CA ARG A 44 23.70 -2.94 10.68
C ARG A 44 24.68 -3.17 11.83
N GLN A 45 25.92 -3.52 11.50
CA GLN A 45 26.98 -3.67 12.49
C GLN A 45 27.29 -2.33 13.18
N GLN A 46 27.44 -1.25 12.42
CA GLN A 46 27.68 0.09 12.98
C GLN A 46 26.53 0.54 13.88
N LYS A 47 25.28 0.29 13.48
CA LYS A 47 24.09 0.61 14.29
C LYS A 47 24.09 -0.17 15.62
N LEU A 48 24.47 -1.45 15.59
CA LEU A 48 24.61 -2.25 16.81
C LEU A 48 25.67 -1.66 17.76
N GLU A 49 26.85 -1.33 17.24
CA GLU A 49 27.93 -0.73 18.05
C GLU A 49 27.48 0.59 18.68
N LYS A 50 26.83 1.46 17.90
CA LYS A 50 26.30 2.73 18.40
C LYS A 50 25.30 2.54 19.55
N VAL A 51 24.34 1.64 19.40
CA VAL A 51 23.33 1.34 20.45
C VAL A 51 24.01 0.77 21.70
N MET A 52 24.98 -0.12 21.54
CA MET A 52 25.72 -0.69 22.68
C MET A 52 26.56 0.35 23.42
N ASP A 53 27.08 1.35 22.71
CA ASP A 53 27.84 2.46 23.30
C ASP A 53 26.92 3.47 24.01
N GLU A 54 25.76 3.80 23.41
CA GLU A 54 24.74 4.67 24.02
C GLU A 54 24.14 4.06 25.30
N GLU A 55 23.92 2.76 25.34
CA GLU A 55 23.43 2.04 26.53
C GLU A 55 24.53 1.83 27.60
N GLY A 56 25.79 2.17 27.31
CA GLY A 56 26.89 2.06 28.27
C GLY A 56 27.14 0.63 28.78
N LEU A 57 26.90 -0.38 27.94
CA LEU A 57 26.90 -1.78 28.37
C LEU A 57 28.29 -2.28 28.80
N PRO A 58 28.38 -3.21 29.76
CA PRO A 58 29.63 -3.87 30.11
C PRO A 58 30.22 -4.65 28.92
N ASP A 59 31.56 -4.77 28.86
CA ASP A 59 32.27 -5.46 27.76
C ASP A 59 31.78 -6.89 27.53
N GLU A 60 31.36 -7.58 28.57
CA GLU A 60 30.86 -8.94 28.47
C GLU A 60 29.49 -9.00 27.78
N GLU A 61 28.60 -8.05 28.08
CA GLU A 61 27.30 -7.95 27.42
C GLU A 61 27.46 -7.50 25.95
N LYS A 62 28.41 -6.59 25.68
CA LYS A 62 28.80 -6.23 24.31
C LYS A 62 29.28 -7.45 23.51
N ARG A 63 30.12 -8.31 24.11
CA ARG A 63 30.56 -9.57 23.49
C ARG A 63 29.38 -10.49 23.16
N VAL A 64 28.44 -10.67 24.09
CA VAL A 64 27.25 -11.50 23.88
C VAL A 64 26.38 -10.95 22.75
N ARG A 65 26.10 -9.64 22.72
CA ARG A 65 25.29 -9.02 21.66
C ARG A 65 25.95 -9.12 20.28
N ARG A 66 27.26 -8.90 20.18
CA ARG A 66 28.02 -9.09 18.92
C ARG A 66 27.93 -10.54 18.42
N SER A 67 28.08 -11.51 19.33
CA SER A 67 27.95 -12.94 18.99
C SER A 67 26.55 -13.29 18.48
N GLN A 68 25.50 -12.80 19.16
CA GLN A 68 24.11 -12.98 18.71
C GLN A 68 23.87 -12.33 17.34
N HIS A 69 24.41 -11.14 17.10
CA HIS A 69 24.31 -10.47 15.80
C HIS A 69 25.02 -11.26 14.69
N ALA A 70 26.23 -11.75 14.93
CA ALA A 70 26.97 -12.57 13.98
C ALA A 70 26.22 -13.88 13.63
N ARG A 71 25.55 -14.48 14.62
CA ARG A 71 24.68 -15.64 14.40
C ARG A 71 23.47 -15.29 13.52
N LYS A 72 22.78 -14.17 13.81
CA LYS A 72 21.66 -13.67 12.98
C LYS A 72 22.09 -13.40 11.53
N GLU A 73 23.25 -12.78 11.32
CA GLU A 73 23.82 -12.56 9.99
C GLU A 73 24.11 -13.87 9.24
N THR A 74 24.67 -14.86 9.94
CA THR A 74 24.93 -16.18 9.36
C THR A 74 23.63 -16.88 8.94
N ASP A 75 22.61 -16.85 9.80
CA ASP A 75 21.30 -17.43 9.51
C ASP A 75 20.58 -16.69 8.37
N PHE A 76 20.74 -15.36 8.27
CA PHE A 76 20.21 -14.58 7.15
C PHE A 76 20.85 -14.93 5.82
N LEU A 77 22.17 -15.10 5.79
CA LEU A 77 22.88 -15.55 4.58
C LEU A 77 22.42 -16.95 4.15
N ARG A 78 22.13 -17.84 5.10
CA ARG A 78 21.52 -19.14 4.81
C ARG A 78 20.12 -18.98 4.24
N LEU A 79 19.27 -18.17 4.87
CA LEU A 79 17.92 -17.90 4.40
C LEU A 79 17.93 -17.34 2.97
N LYS A 80 18.85 -16.42 2.64
CA LYS A 80 19.00 -15.87 1.28
C LYS A 80 19.32 -16.95 0.23
N ARG A 81 20.04 -18.01 0.60
CA ARG A 81 20.36 -19.14 -0.30
C ARG A 81 19.18 -20.10 -0.46
N THR A 82 18.32 -20.22 0.53
CA THR A 82 17.09 -21.03 0.42
C THR A 82 16.18 -20.40 -0.61
N ARG A 83 15.59 -21.19 -1.51
CA ARG A 83 14.56 -20.70 -2.42
C ARG A 83 13.21 -20.85 -1.74
N LEU A 84 12.57 -19.73 -1.40
CA LEU A 84 11.20 -19.75 -0.87
C LEU A 84 10.23 -20.02 -2.04
N GLY A 85 9.24 -20.85 -1.78
CA GLY A 85 8.15 -21.15 -2.70
C GLY A 85 6.81 -21.22 -1.99
N LEU A 86 5.75 -21.44 -2.77
CA LEU A 86 4.39 -21.57 -2.24
C LEU A 86 4.26 -22.76 -1.26
N ASP A 87 5.01 -23.84 -1.50
CA ASP A 87 5.00 -25.06 -0.67
C ASP A 87 5.47 -24.82 0.77
N ASP A 88 6.21 -23.74 1.04
CA ASP A 88 6.66 -23.36 2.38
C ASP A 88 5.54 -22.75 3.25
N PHE A 89 4.39 -22.47 2.64
CA PHE A 89 3.24 -21.80 3.27
C PHE A 89 1.99 -22.67 3.18
N GLU A 90 1.17 -22.58 4.22
CA GLU A 90 -0.17 -23.17 4.29
C GLU A 90 -1.21 -22.06 4.17
N SER A 91 -2.13 -22.19 3.23
CA SER A 91 -3.21 -21.23 3.01
C SER A 91 -4.32 -21.47 4.02
N LEU A 92 -4.62 -20.46 4.84
CA LEU A 92 -5.65 -20.56 5.88
C LEU A 92 -7.01 -20.02 5.40
N LYS A 93 -7.04 -18.77 4.89
CA LYS A 93 -8.29 -18.11 4.47
C LYS A 93 -8.04 -17.04 3.41
N VAL A 94 -8.98 -16.82 2.50
CA VAL A 94 -8.96 -15.65 1.60
C VAL A 94 -9.51 -14.45 2.36
N ILE A 95 -8.72 -13.38 2.47
CA ILE A 95 -9.07 -12.16 3.24
C ILE A 95 -9.35 -10.95 2.35
N GLY A 96 -9.03 -11.02 1.06
CA GLY A 96 -9.38 -9.96 0.12
C GLY A 96 -9.22 -10.38 -1.33
N ARG A 97 -9.98 -9.75 -2.22
CA ARG A 97 -9.83 -9.90 -3.68
C ARG A 97 -9.62 -8.53 -4.29
N GLY A 98 -8.55 -8.39 -5.07
CA GLY A 98 -8.23 -7.18 -5.82
C GLY A 98 -8.46 -7.36 -7.31
N ALA A 99 -8.35 -6.26 -8.06
CA ALA A 99 -8.47 -6.24 -9.52
C ALA A 99 -7.45 -7.10 -10.28
N PHE A 100 -6.37 -7.51 -9.60
CA PHE A 100 -5.17 -8.12 -10.20
C PHE A 100 -4.76 -9.44 -9.51
N GLY A 101 -5.58 -9.91 -8.57
CA GLY A 101 -5.28 -11.08 -7.77
C GLY A 101 -6.02 -11.08 -6.44
N GLU A 102 -5.44 -11.73 -5.44
CA GLU A 102 -6.10 -11.92 -4.15
C GLU A 102 -5.11 -11.91 -2.99
N VAL A 103 -5.64 -11.67 -1.80
CA VAL A 103 -4.89 -11.66 -0.55
C VAL A 103 -5.38 -12.81 0.32
N ARG A 104 -4.44 -13.67 0.75
CA ARG A 104 -4.71 -14.82 1.62
C ARG A 104 -3.99 -14.68 2.95
N LEU A 105 -4.64 -15.10 4.01
CA LEU A 105 -3.99 -15.45 5.26
C LEU A 105 -3.22 -16.75 5.08
N VAL A 106 -1.92 -16.74 5.37
CA VAL A 106 -1.07 -17.92 5.25
C VAL A 106 -0.24 -18.13 6.51
N GLN A 107 0.07 -19.38 6.81
CA GLN A 107 0.98 -19.76 7.89
C GLN A 107 2.24 -20.37 7.30
N LYS A 108 3.41 -19.90 7.74
CA LYS A 108 4.68 -20.45 7.29
C LYS A 108 4.97 -21.75 8.05
N LYS A 109 5.16 -22.86 7.35
CA LYS A 109 5.16 -24.22 7.94
C LYS A 109 6.26 -24.47 8.96
N ASP A 110 7.45 -23.90 8.76
CA ASP A 110 8.61 -24.11 9.63
C ASP A 110 8.58 -23.31 10.94
N THR A 111 7.84 -22.20 10.97
CA THR A 111 7.85 -21.23 12.08
C THR A 111 6.48 -21.10 12.74
N GLY A 112 5.41 -21.52 12.05
CA GLY A 112 4.03 -21.31 12.50
C GLY A 112 3.60 -19.85 12.45
N HIS A 113 4.43 -18.94 11.93
CA HIS A 113 4.11 -17.51 11.89
C HIS A 113 3.11 -17.21 10.78
N VAL A 114 2.17 -16.30 11.08
CA VAL A 114 1.05 -15.96 10.20
C VAL A 114 1.38 -14.69 9.42
N TYR A 115 1.11 -14.71 8.12
CA TYR A 115 1.38 -13.64 7.18
C TYR A 115 0.15 -13.39 6.28
N ALA A 116 0.07 -12.19 5.73
CA ALA A 116 -0.82 -11.94 4.60
C ALA A 116 -0.05 -12.06 3.29
N MET A 117 -0.53 -12.92 2.41
CA MET A 117 0.04 -13.20 1.10
C MET A 117 -0.78 -12.55 0.00
N LYS A 118 -0.26 -11.49 -0.62
CA LYS A 118 -0.83 -10.90 -1.84
C LYS A 118 -0.29 -11.67 -3.04
N ILE A 119 -1.19 -12.25 -3.83
CA ILE A 119 -0.91 -13.04 -5.03
C ILE A 119 -1.33 -12.19 -6.23
N LEU A 120 -0.41 -11.94 -7.17
CA LEU A 120 -0.66 -11.15 -8.37
C LEU A 120 -0.36 -11.97 -9.62
N ARG A 121 -1.28 -11.99 -10.60
CA ARG A 121 -1.10 -12.76 -11.84
C ARG A 121 -0.17 -12.03 -12.80
N LYS A 122 0.91 -12.68 -13.26
CA LYS A 122 1.88 -12.06 -14.19
C LYS A 122 1.26 -11.64 -15.51
N ALA A 123 0.30 -12.43 -16.02
CA ALA A 123 -0.40 -12.15 -17.27
C ALA A 123 -1.11 -10.79 -17.21
N ASP A 124 -1.94 -10.58 -16.19
CA ASP A 124 -2.70 -9.36 -15.97
C ASP A 124 -1.80 -8.12 -15.80
N MET A 125 -0.61 -8.31 -15.20
CA MET A 125 0.38 -7.24 -15.01
C MET A 125 1.07 -6.80 -16.29
N LEU A 126 1.34 -7.74 -17.19
CA LEU A 126 1.94 -7.45 -18.49
C LEU A 126 0.91 -6.86 -19.46
N GLU A 127 -0.30 -7.42 -19.49
CA GLU A 127 -1.38 -6.97 -20.37
C GLU A 127 -1.79 -5.53 -20.06
N LYS A 128 -1.79 -5.14 -18.79
CA LYS A 128 -2.18 -3.81 -18.34
C LYS A 128 -1.02 -2.86 -18.09
N GLU A 129 0.21 -3.23 -18.49
CA GLU A 129 1.44 -2.45 -18.36
C GLU A 129 1.76 -1.96 -16.93
N GLN A 130 1.38 -2.73 -15.89
CA GLN A 130 1.48 -2.31 -14.48
C GLN A 130 2.83 -2.69 -13.81
N VAL A 131 3.79 -3.23 -14.56
CA VAL A 131 5.02 -3.78 -13.96
C VAL A 131 5.86 -2.71 -13.24
N ALA A 132 5.86 -1.48 -13.75
CA ALA A 132 6.53 -0.35 -13.09
C ALA A 132 5.92 -0.06 -11.70
N HIS A 133 4.60 -0.21 -11.56
CA HIS A 133 3.89 0.03 -10.32
C HIS A 133 4.19 -1.03 -9.27
N ILE A 134 4.25 -2.30 -9.66
CA ILE A 134 4.62 -3.40 -8.74
C ILE A 134 6.04 -3.20 -8.21
N ARG A 135 6.97 -2.78 -9.07
CA ARG A 135 8.35 -2.48 -8.65
C ARG A 135 8.38 -1.35 -7.63
N ALA A 136 7.61 -0.28 -7.88
CA ALA A 136 7.50 0.82 -6.93
C ALA A 136 6.86 0.38 -5.59
N GLU A 137 5.78 -0.41 -5.62
CA GLU A 137 5.14 -0.97 -4.42
C GLU A 137 6.15 -1.79 -3.59
N ARG A 138 6.88 -2.70 -4.25
CA ARG A 138 7.92 -3.50 -3.62
C ARG A 138 9.02 -2.61 -3.03
N ASP A 139 9.54 -1.66 -3.80
CA ASP A 139 10.67 -0.84 -3.36
C ASP A 139 10.31 0.03 -2.16
N ILE A 140 9.08 0.59 -2.13
CA ILE A 140 8.52 1.28 -0.96
C ILE A 140 8.44 0.34 0.21
N LEU A 141 7.83 -0.85 0.05
CA LEU A 141 7.67 -1.80 1.14
C LEU A 141 9.02 -2.33 1.67
N VAL A 142 10.07 -2.38 0.85
CA VAL A 142 11.44 -2.72 1.27
C VAL A 142 12.06 -1.59 2.06
N GLN A 143 11.95 -0.34 1.58
CA GLN A 143 12.63 0.82 2.16
C GLN A 143 11.88 1.41 3.36
N ALA A 144 10.56 1.26 3.40
CA ALA A 144 9.73 1.69 4.50
C ALA A 144 9.92 0.75 5.69
N ASP A 145 10.95 1.02 6.50
CA ASP A 145 10.96 0.64 7.91
C ASP A 145 10.28 1.74 8.76
N SER A 146 9.12 2.18 8.30
CA SER A 146 8.27 3.15 9.00
C SER A 146 7.24 2.40 9.83
N LEU A 147 6.93 2.92 11.02
CA LEU A 147 5.81 2.44 11.83
C LEU A 147 4.47 2.59 11.08
N TRP A 148 4.41 3.50 10.12
CA TRP A 148 3.20 3.93 9.41
C TRP A 148 2.89 3.17 8.12
N ALA A 149 3.75 2.26 7.69
CA ALA A 149 3.53 1.43 6.50
C ALA A 149 3.47 -0.05 6.88
N VAL A 150 2.71 -0.84 6.13
CA VAL A 150 2.72 -2.30 6.25
C VAL A 150 4.11 -2.83 5.93
N LYS A 151 4.67 -3.65 6.82
CA LYS A 151 5.98 -4.28 6.60
C LYS A 151 5.85 -5.49 5.67
N MET A 152 6.69 -5.53 4.63
CA MET A 152 6.86 -6.71 3.77
C MET A 152 8.06 -7.55 4.21
N PHE A 153 7.83 -8.81 4.54
CA PHE A 153 8.87 -9.75 4.95
C PHE A 153 9.53 -10.46 3.78
N TYR A 154 8.74 -10.94 2.81
CA TYR A 154 9.23 -11.73 1.70
C TYR A 154 8.53 -11.36 0.40
N SER A 155 9.23 -11.51 -0.71
CA SER A 155 8.59 -11.58 -2.02
C SER A 155 9.25 -12.69 -2.82
N PHE A 156 8.46 -13.43 -3.60
CA PHE A 156 8.94 -14.46 -4.50
C PHE A 156 7.99 -14.61 -5.69
N GLN A 157 8.39 -15.38 -6.69
CA GLN A 157 7.61 -15.58 -7.90
C GLN A 157 7.67 -17.03 -8.35
N ASP A 158 6.67 -17.46 -9.09
CA ASP A 158 6.70 -18.69 -9.86
C ASP A 158 6.48 -18.40 -11.36
N LYS A 159 6.05 -19.40 -12.14
CA LYS A 159 5.81 -19.26 -13.57
C LYS A 159 4.61 -18.37 -13.90
N GLN A 160 3.62 -18.29 -13.02
CA GLN A 160 2.32 -17.66 -13.28
C GLN A 160 2.08 -16.42 -12.41
N ASN A 161 2.59 -16.42 -11.18
CA ASN A 161 2.22 -15.47 -10.15
C ASN A 161 3.44 -14.82 -9.49
N LEU A 162 3.21 -13.62 -8.95
CA LEU A 162 4.07 -12.91 -8.03
C LEU A 162 3.44 -12.96 -6.63
N TYR A 163 4.27 -13.10 -5.61
CA TYR A 163 3.84 -13.23 -4.21
C TYR A 163 4.51 -12.17 -3.35
N LEU A 164 3.73 -11.47 -2.52
CA LEU A 164 4.23 -10.59 -1.46
C LEU A 164 3.71 -11.08 -0.11
N LEU A 165 4.62 -11.28 0.84
CA LEU A 165 4.30 -11.66 2.23
C LEU A 165 4.47 -10.46 3.12
N MET A 166 3.38 -10.06 3.74
CA MET A 166 3.25 -8.88 4.57
C MET A 166 2.86 -9.29 6.00
N GLU A 167 3.12 -8.40 6.95
CA GLU A 167 2.67 -8.58 8.34
C GLU A 167 1.14 -8.69 8.42
N PHE A 168 0.65 -9.76 9.07
CA PHE A 168 -0.80 -9.97 9.24
C PHE A 168 -1.37 -9.22 10.44
N GLU A 169 -0.59 -8.93 11.48
CA GLU A 169 -1.11 -8.27 12.70
C GLU A 169 -1.74 -6.90 12.45
N VAL A 170 -1.43 -6.29 11.30
CA VAL A 170 -1.94 -5.00 10.81
C VAL A 170 -3.27 -5.12 10.07
N LEU A 171 -3.66 -6.33 9.71
CA LEU A 171 -4.83 -6.62 8.89
C LEU A 171 -6.00 -7.02 9.79
N ARG A 172 -6.18 -6.45 10.98
CA ARG A 172 -7.34 -6.80 11.82
C ARG A 172 -8.60 -6.02 11.47
N GLY A 173 -8.53 -5.20 10.43
CA GLY A 173 -9.60 -4.39 9.88
C GLY A 173 -9.02 -3.21 9.11
N ASP A 174 -9.86 -2.54 8.35
CA ASP A 174 -9.53 -1.34 7.60
C ASP A 174 -10.52 -0.22 7.95
N MET A 175 -10.15 1.03 7.66
CA MET A 175 -10.97 2.19 7.96
C MET A 175 -12.32 2.15 7.24
N MET A 176 -12.40 1.54 6.05
CA MET A 176 -13.67 1.36 5.35
C MET A 176 -14.62 0.46 6.16
N THR A 177 -14.15 -0.70 6.63
CA THR A 177 -14.94 -1.61 7.46
C THR A 177 -15.37 -0.95 8.78
N LEU A 178 -14.51 -0.14 9.38
CA LEU A 178 -14.85 0.65 10.57
C LEU A 178 -15.99 1.65 10.29
N LEU A 179 -15.90 2.39 9.18
CA LEU A 179 -16.94 3.34 8.76
C LEU A 179 -18.25 2.64 8.37
N MET A 180 -18.18 1.44 7.80
CA MET A 180 -19.37 0.62 7.53
C MET A 180 -20.09 0.19 8.80
N LYS A 181 -19.36 -0.03 9.91
CA LYS A 181 -19.93 -0.44 11.20
C LYS A 181 -20.47 0.73 12.02
N LYS A 182 -19.79 1.89 12.01
CA LYS A 182 -20.14 3.04 12.86
C LYS A 182 -20.96 4.12 12.17
N ASP A 183 -21.12 4.04 10.85
CA ASP A 183 -21.75 5.03 9.97
C ASP A 183 -20.98 6.36 9.86
N THR A 184 -20.63 6.97 10.99
CA THR A 184 -19.87 8.21 11.13
C THR A 184 -19.00 8.12 12.38
N LEU A 185 -17.91 8.88 12.43
CA LEU A 185 -17.04 9.01 13.59
C LEU A 185 -17.29 10.35 14.28
N THR A 186 -16.99 10.41 15.58
CA THR A 186 -17.00 11.69 16.30
C THR A 186 -15.84 12.58 15.83
N GLU A 187 -15.89 13.88 16.13
CA GLU A 187 -14.77 14.77 15.82
C GLU A 187 -13.48 14.39 16.54
N GLU A 188 -13.56 13.85 17.76
CA GLU A 188 -12.41 13.37 18.53
C GLU A 188 -11.79 12.12 17.89
N GLU A 189 -12.62 11.14 17.52
CA GLU A 189 -12.17 9.94 16.79
C GLU A 189 -11.55 10.32 15.44
N THR A 190 -12.20 11.24 14.72
CA THR A 190 -11.71 11.77 13.43
C THR A 190 -10.39 12.52 13.61
N GLN A 191 -10.25 13.34 14.66
CA GLN A 191 -9.02 14.06 14.97
C GLN A 191 -7.85 13.09 15.15
N PHE A 192 -8.06 12.00 15.90
CA PHE A 192 -7.05 10.97 16.10
C PHE A 192 -6.64 10.31 14.78
N TYR A 193 -7.59 9.76 14.01
CA TYR A 193 -7.25 9.03 12.78
C TYR A 193 -6.70 9.92 11.67
N VAL A 194 -7.19 11.15 11.55
CA VAL A 194 -6.65 12.12 10.58
C VAL A 194 -5.24 12.52 11.01
N ALA A 195 -4.97 12.78 12.29
CA ALA A 195 -3.63 13.13 12.77
C ALA A 195 -2.61 11.99 12.51
N GLU A 196 -2.99 10.74 12.80
CA GLU A 196 -2.15 9.58 12.48
C GLU A 196 -1.91 9.43 10.98
N THR A 197 -2.95 9.63 10.17
CA THR A 197 -2.82 9.55 8.71
C THR A 197 -1.93 10.67 8.16
N VAL A 198 -1.93 11.87 8.78
CA VAL A 198 -0.99 12.95 8.44
C VAL A 198 0.45 12.51 8.65
N LEU A 199 0.78 11.91 9.79
CA LEU A 199 2.12 11.39 10.05
C LEU A 199 2.49 10.28 9.08
N ALA A 200 1.54 9.41 8.76
CA ALA A 200 1.74 8.32 7.83
C ALA A 200 2.07 8.80 6.41
N ILE A 201 1.27 9.73 5.87
CA ILE A 201 1.47 10.33 4.55
C ILE A 201 2.77 11.14 4.51
N ASP A 202 3.09 11.90 5.55
CA ASP A 202 4.35 12.64 5.58
C ASP A 202 5.57 11.69 5.59
N SER A 203 5.49 10.57 6.31
CA SER A 203 6.59 9.60 6.35
C SER A 203 6.92 9.01 4.97
N ILE A 204 5.90 8.73 4.14
CA ILE A 204 6.13 8.25 2.76
C ILE A 204 6.62 9.37 1.84
N HIS A 205 6.17 10.60 2.04
CA HIS A 205 6.62 11.77 1.27
C HIS A 205 8.08 12.11 1.57
N GLN A 206 8.53 11.95 2.81
CA GLN A 206 9.94 12.11 3.21
C GLN A 206 10.86 11.07 2.56
N LEU A 207 10.33 9.87 2.29
CA LEU A 207 11.03 8.82 1.52
C LEU A 207 11.02 9.09 0.00
N GLY A 208 10.39 10.18 -0.46
CA GLY A 208 10.36 10.58 -1.87
C GLY A 208 9.26 9.92 -2.69
N PHE A 209 8.28 9.29 -2.04
CA PHE A 209 7.16 8.61 -2.69
C PHE A 209 5.86 9.41 -2.54
N ILE A 210 4.94 9.20 -3.49
CA ILE A 210 3.58 9.75 -3.45
C ILE A 210 2.61 8.56 -3.47
N HIS A 211 1.63 8.53 -2.59
CA HIS A 211 0.74 7.38 -2.45
C HIS A 211 -0.19 7.24 -3.64
N ARG A 212 -0.90 8.32 -4.00
CA ARG A 212 -1.84 8.48 -5.12
C ARG A 212 -3.13 7.67 -5.04
N ASP A 213 -3.27 6.78 -4.06
CA ASP A 213 -4.50 6.00 -3.81
C ASP A 213 -4.89 6.02 -2.33
N ILE A 214 -4.85 7.19 -1.70
CA ILE A 214 -5.31 7.34 -0.31
C ILE A 214 -6.83 7.25 -0.28
N LYS A 215 -7.35 6.22 0.38
CA LYS A 215 -8.78 5.93 0.56
C LYS A 215 -8.97 5.08 1.82
N PRO A 216 -10.19 5.03 2.41
CA PRO A 216 -10.42 4.29 3.65
C PRO A 216 -10.01 2.81 3.58
N ASP A 217 -10.20 2.17 2.42
CA ASP A 217 -9.83 0.76 2.21
C ASP A 217 -8.32 0.49 2.35
N ASN A 218 -7.49 1.52 2.11
CA ASN A 218 -6.02 1.43 2.17
C ASN A 218 -5.45 1.87 3.53
N LEU A 219 -6.29 2.36 4.44
CA LEU A 219 -5.92 2.70 5.82
C LEU A 219 -6.23 1.52 6.74
N LEU A 220 -5.22 0.71 7.05
CA LEU A 220 -5.37 -0.46 7.91
C LEU A 220 -5.21 -0.10 9.38
N LEU A 221 -5.83 -0.90 10.25
CA LEU A 221 -5.76 -0.76 11.70
C LEU A 221 -4.99 -1.93 12.32
N ASP A 222 -3.95 -1.61 13.09
CA ASP A 222 -3.19 -2.60 13.83
C ASP A 222 -3.96 -3.15 15.06
N SER A 223 -3.35 -4.12 15.76
CA SER A 223 -3.96 -4.77 16.92
C SER A 223 -4.29 -3.83 18.09
N LYS A 224 -3.71 -2.62 18.10
CA LYS A 224 -3.99 -1.58 19.09
C LYS A 224 -4.96 -0.51 18.56
N GLY A 225 -5.33 -0.57 17.29
CA GLY A 225 -6.23 0.38 16.63
C GLY A 225 -5.53 1.57 15.98
N HIS A 226 -4.21 1.55 15.79
CA HIS A 226 -3.47 2.61 15.11
C HIS A 226 -3.38 2.40 13.59
N VAL A 227 -3.29 3.50 12.85
CA VAL A 227 -3.27 3.52 11.39
C VAL A 227 -1.93 3.03 10.83
N LYS A 228 -2.04 2.25 9.75
CA LYS A 228 -0.95 1.92 8.83
C LYS A 228 -1.43 1.99 7.39
N LEU A 229 -0.60 2.56 6.52
CA LEU A 229 -0.84 2.61 5.08
C LEU A 229 -0.55 1.27 4.42
N SER A 230 -1.44 0.90 3.52
CA SER A 230 -1.35 -0.30 2.69
C SER A 230 -1.59 0.04 1.22
N ASP A 231 -1.30 -0.94 0.36
CA ASP A 231 -1.51 -0.88 -1.09
C ASP A 231 -0.81 0.30 -1.79
N PHE A 232 0.52 0.25 -1.80
CA PHE A 232 1.36 1.16 -2.57
C PHE A 232 1.40 0.83 -4.07
N GLY A 233 0.45 0.01 -4.55
CA GLY A 233 0.36 -0.48 -5.93
C GLY A 233 0.07 0.60 -6.97
N LEU A 234 -0.28 1.81 -6.54
CA LEU A 234 -0.35 3.00 -7.39
C LEU A 234 0.66 4.06 -6.96
N CYS A 235 1.67 3.74 -6.16
CA CYS A 235 2.75 4.67 -5.90
C CYS A 235 3.71 4.66 -7.10
N THR A 236 4.09 5.82 -7.60
CA THR A 236 5.27 5.94 -8.46
C THR A 236 6.14 7.05 -7.89
N GLY A 237 7.41 7.06 -8.27
CA GLY A 237 8.17 8.31 -8.25
C GLY A 237 7.47 9.39 -9.10
N LEU A 238 8.02 10.61 -9.09
CA LEU A 238 7.51 11.86 -9.72
C LEU A 238 7.20 11.82 -11.25
N LYS A 239 6.90 10.67 -11.85
CA LYS A 239 6.54 10.50 -13.26
C LYS A 239 5.03 10.33 -13.44
N LYS A 240 4.51 10.98 -14.49
CA LYS A 240 3.08 11.21 -14.81
C LYS A 240 2.27 9.91 -14.90
N ALA A 241 1.08 9.90 -14.28
CA ALA A 241 0.16 8.76 -14.23
C ALA A 241 -0.77 8.65 -15.46
N HIS A 242 -1.16 7.40 -15.77
CA HIS A 242 -1.81 6.94 -17.02
C HIS A 242 -3.37 6.89 -17.01
N ARG A 243 -4.08 7.50 -16.05
CA ARG A 243 -5.55 7.33 -15.94
C ARG A 243 -6.42 8.39 -16.63
N THR A 244 -5.83 9.39 -17.28
CA THR A 244 -6.58 10.49 -17.90
C THR A 244 -7.37 10.09 -19.14
N GLU A 245 -7.06 8.95 -19.78
CA GLU A 245 -7.66 8.57 -21.06
C GLU A 245 -9.18 8.29 -20.99
N PHE A 246 -9.65 7.71 -19.88
CA PHE A 246 -11.06 7.35 -19.71
C PHE A 246 -11.99 8.58 -19.71
N TYR A 247 -11.51 9.74 -19.24
CA TYR A 247 -12.29 10.97 -19.12
C TYR A 247 -12.03 11.97 -20.25
N ARG A 248 -11.17 11.64 -21.22
CA ARG A 248 -10.69 12.55 -22.28
C ARG A 248 -11.81 13.17 -23.15
N ASN A 249 -12.94 12.49 -23.29
CA ASN A 249 -14.06 12.91 -24.15
C ASN A 249 -15.25 13.50 -23.40
N LEU A 250 -15.15 13.70 -22.08
CA LEU A 250 -16.27 14.21 -21.28
C LEU A 250 -16.19 15.73 -21.16
N SER A 251 -17.17 16.47 -21.71
CA SER A 251 -17.22 17.93 -21.57
C SER A 251 -17.45 18.33 -20.10
N HIS A 252 -16.72 19.37 -19.66
CA HIS A 252 -16.80 19.91 -18.29
C HIS A 252 -18.14 20.58 -17.94
N SER A 253 -19.15 20.55 -18.81
CA SER A 253 -20.46 21.12 -18.50
C SER A 253 -21.22 20.25 -17.50
N LEU A 254 -21.70 20.90 -16.43
CA LEU A 254 -22.69 20.35 -15.53
C LEU A 254 -23.95 20.06 -16.37
N ASN A 255 -24.26 18.77 -16.59
CA ASN A 255 -25.61 18.39 -16.96
C ASN A 255 -26.35 18.18 -15.64
N THR A 256 -27.37 19.00 -15.42
CA THR A 256 -28.15 19.05 -14.18
C THR A 256 -29.11 17.87 -14.09
N ASP A 257 -28.75 16.83 -13.33
CA ASP A 257 -29.75 15.87 -12.84
C ASP A 257 -30.30 16.35 -11.49
N PHE A 258 -31.53 16.87 -11.55
CA PHE A 258 -32.29 17.45 -10.43
C PHE A 258 -32.66 16.45 -9.31
N THR A 259 -32.44 15.14 -9.51
CA THR A 259 -32.92 14.08 -8.61
C THR A 259 -31.88 13.66 -7.55
N SER A 260 -30.59 13.62 -7.90
CA SER A 260 -29.52 13.17 -6.99
C SER A 260 -29.08 14.25 -5.99
N GLN A 261 -29.12 15.53 -6.41
CA GLN A 261 -28.76 16.65 -5.52
C GLN A 261 -29.77 16.86 -4.37
N ASN A 262 -31.06 16.65 -4.63
CA ASN A 262 -32.15 16.82 -3.66
C ASN A 262 -32.35 15.66 -2.68
N MET A 263 -31.50 14.63 -2.71
CA MET A 263 -31.51 13.56 -1.71
C MET A 263 -30.95 14.08 -0.37
N ASN A 264 -31.71 13.90 0.71
CA ASN A 264 -31.27 14.14 2.09
C ASN A 264 -29.99 13.34 2.38
N SER A 265 -29.07 13.92 3.16
CA SER A 265 -27.78 13.34 3.56
C SER A 265 -27.89 11.87 4.00
N LYS A 266 -28.93 11.51 4.76
CA LYS A 266 -29.15 10.13 5.22
C LYS A 266 -29.32 9.11 4.08
N ARG A 267 -30.06 9.46 3.02
CA ARG A 267 -30.25 8.57 1.86
C ARG A 267 -28.98 8.42 1.02
N LYS A 268 -28.16 9.47 0.95
CA LYS A 268 -26.85 9.42 0.28
C LYS A 268 -25.91 8.45 1.01
N ALA A 269 -25.84 8.52 2.33
CA ALA A 269 -25.07 7.59 3.16
C ALA A 269 -25.53 6.13 2.98
N GLU A 270 -26.84 5.86 2.96
CA GLU A 270 -27.39 4.51 2.73
C GLU A 270 -27.04 3.97 1.33
N THR A 271 -27.19 4.80 0.30
CA THR A 271 -26.89 4.42 -1.10
C THR A 271 -25.39 4.14 -1.28
N TRP A 272 -24.55 5.01 -0.70
CA TRP A 272 -23.11 4.86 -0.68
C TRP A 272 -22.71 3.50 -0.09
N LYS A 273 -23.16 3.19 1.13
CA LYS A 273 -22.85 1.93 1.82
C LYS A 273 -23.28 0.69 1.04
N ARG A 274 -24.46 0.73 0.43
CA ARG A 274 -24.98 -0.39 -0.37
C ARG A 274 -24.09 -0.70 -1.57
N ASN A 275 -23.65 0.34 -2.29
CA ASN A 275 -22.87 0.18 -3.52
C ASN A 275 -21.37 0.01 -3.23
N ARG A 276 -20.89 0.43 -2.06
CA ARG A 276 -19.45 0.50 -1.75
C ARG A 276 -18.75 -0.85 -1.72
N ARG A 277 -19.40 -1.91 -1.20
CA ARG A 277 -18.86 -3.28 -1.28
C ARG A 277 -18.59 -3.69 -2.73
N GLN A 278 -19.49 -3.37 -3.66
CA GLN A 278 -19.30 -3.68 -5.08
C GLN A 278 -18.19 -2.81 -5.72
N LEU A 279 -18.09 -1.55 -5.30
CA LEU A 279 -17.06 -0.62 -5.79
C LEU A 279 -15.64 -1.02 -5.37
N ALA A 280 -15.45 -1.58 -4.17
CA ALA A 280 -14.15 -2.08 -3.70
C ALA A 280 -13.60 -3.22 -4.61
N PHE A 281 -14.49 -4.01 -5.23
CA PHE A 281 -14.11 -5.09 -6.15
C PHE A 281 -14.03 -4.68 -7.62
N SER A 282 -14.44 -3.45 -7.95
CA SER A 282 -14.45 -2.95 -9.33
C SER A 282 -13.05 -2.58 -9.81
N THR A 283 -12.69 -3.01 -11.02
CA THR A 283 -11.41 -2.68 -11.68
C THR A 283 -11.30 -1.21 -12.07
N VAL A 284 -12.43 -0.53 -12.24
CA VAL A 284 -12.51 0.87 -12.70
C VAL A 284 -12.42 1.84 -11.51
N GLY A 285 -12.78 1.39 -10.30
CA GLY A 285 -12.89 2.22 -9.10
C GLY A 285 -13.84 3.41 -9.28
N THR A 286 -14.01 4.21 -8.24
CA THR A 286 -14.70 5.51 -8.33
C THR A 286 -13.71 6.62 -7.98
N PRO A 287 -13.67 7.74 -8.73
CA PRO A 287 -12.67 8.79 -8.54
C PRO A 287 -12.92 9.67 -7.29
N ASP A 288 -13.67 9.21 -6.28
CA ASP A 288 -14.17 10.06 -5.18
C ASP A 288 -13.04 10.73 -4.37
N TYR A 289 -11.90 10.05 -4.21
CA TYR A 289 -10.75 10.54 -3.43
C TYR A 289 -9.65 11.16 -4.30
N ILE A 290 -9.82 11.19 -5.63
CA ILE A 290 -8.79 11.66 -6.54
C ILE A 290 -8.83 13.18 -6.64
N ALA A 291 -7.68 13.83 -6.46
CA ALA A 291 -7.56 15.27 -6.57
C ALA A 291 -7.80 15.76 -8.03
N PRO A 292 -8.40 16.94 -8.24
CA PRO A 292 -8.75 17.44 -9.56
C PRO A 292 -7.53 17.56 -10.48
N GLU A 293 -6.37 17.97 -9.95
CA GLU A 293 -5.14 18.12 -10.72
C GLU A 293 -4.58 16.80 -11.28
N VAL A 294 -4.95 15.65 -10.71
CA VAL A 294 -4.55 14.33 -11.22
C VAL A 294 -5.20 14.05 -12.58
N PHE A 295 -6.36 14.64 -12.83
CA PHE A 295 -7.01 14.58 -14.14
C PHE A 295 -6.49 15.63 -15.12
N MET A 296 -5.80 16.67 -14.63
CA MET A 296 -5.26 17.73 -15.45
C MET A 296 -3.91 17.31 -16.04
N GLN A 297 -3.69 17.58 -17.33
CA GLN A 297 -2.43 17.22 -18.01
C GLN A 297 -1.25 18.14 -17.61
N THR A 298 -1.49 19.12 -16.74
CA THR A 298 -0.52 20.07 -16.19
C THR A 298 0.47 19.41 -15.23
N GLY A 299 0.20 18.17 -14.80
CA GLY A 299 1.00 17.46 -13.81
C GLY A 299 0.48 17.72 -12.38
N TYR A 300 0.83 16.80 -11.47
CA TYR A 300 0.45 16.85 -10.06
C TYR A 300 1.69 16.59 -9.20
N ASN A 301 1.60 16.91 -7.91
CA ASN A 301 2.68 16.73 -6.94
C ASN A 301 2.17 15.93 -5.72
N LYS A 302 2.99 15.82 -4.67
CA LYS A 302 2.65 15.08 -3.44
C LYS A 302 1.40 15.59 -2.71
N LEU A 303 0.94 16.82 -3.01
CA LEU A 303 -0.22 17.43 -2.37
C LEU A 303 -1.53 16.75 -2.75
N CYS A 304 -1.56 15.92 -3.80
CA CYS A 304 -2.75 15.14 -4.16
C CYS A 304 -3.20 14.23 -3.01
N ASP A 305 -2.27 13.69 -2.21
CA ASP A 305 -2.60 12.83 -1.08
C ASP A 305 -3.31 13.61 0.05
N TRP A 306 -3.01 14.91 0.20
CA TRP A 306 -3.69 15.79 1.17
C TRP A 306 -5.13 16.11 0.76
N TRP A 307 -5.42 16.18 -0.55
CA TRP A 307 -6.80 16.27 -1.02
C TRP A 307 -7.58 15.02 -0.62
N SER A 308 -7.02 13.84 -0.91
CA SER A 308 -7.64 12.57 -0.57
C SER A 308 -7.91 12.45 0.93
N LEU A 309 -6.99 12.93 1.79
CA LEU A 309 -7.21 12.98 3.24
C LEU A 309 -8.39 13.89 3.62
N GLY A 310 -8.56 15.04 2.97
CA GLY A 310 -9.72 15.91 3.17
C GLY A 310 -11.04 15.25 2.80
N VAL A 311 -11.07 14.50 1.70
CA VAL A 311 -12.24 13.69 1.28
C VAL A 311 -12.55 12.62 2.32
N ILE A 312 -11.53 11.93 2.86
CA ILE A 312 -11.70 10.93 3.93
C ILE A 312 -12.22 11.59 5.20
N MET A 313 -11.68 12.74 5.62
CA MET A 313 -12.15 13.47 6.80
C MET A 313 -13.62 13.88 6.66
N TYR A 314 -14.04 14.31 5.47
CA TYR A 314 -15.45 14.57 5.19
C TYR A 314 -16.29 13.28 5.32
N GLU A 315 -15.84 12.16 4.75
CA GLU A 315 -16.55 10.88 4.83
C GLU A 315 -16.67 10.38 6.28
N MET A 316 -15.64 10.54 7.11
CA MET A 316 -15.68 10.18 8.53
C MET A 316 -16.77 10.95 9.29
N LEU A 317 -16.93 12.25 9.03
CA LEU A 317 -17.86 13.11 9.76
C LEU A 317 -19.28 13.10 9.19
N ILE A 318 -19.42 12.92 7.87
CA ILE A 318 -20.71 13.05 7.16
C ILE A 318 -21.29 11.68 6.77
N GLY A 319 -20.46 10.65 6.60
CA GLY A 319 -20.86 9.27 6.30
C GLY A 319 -20.81 8.87 4.82
N TYR A 320 -20.40 9.79 3.93
CA TYR A 320 -20.14 9.56 2.50
C TYR A 320 -19.16 10.61 1.98
N PRO A 321 -18.37 10.34 0.91
CA PRO A 321 -17.45 11.32 0.37
C PRO A 321 -18.21 12.44 -0.37
N PRO A 322 -17.66 13.68 -0.37
CA PRO A 322 -18.37 14.88 -0.83
C PRO A 322 -18.84 14.82 -2.29
N PHE A 323 -18.11 14.08 -3.14
CA PHE A 323 -18.38 14.02 -4.58
C PHE A 323 -19.08 12.73 -5.02
N CYS A 324 -19.54 11.89 -4.08
CA CYS A 324 -20.15 10.60 -4.40
C CYS A 324 -21.35 10.74 -5.35
N SER A 325 -21.42 9.85 -6.33
CA SER A 325 -22.48 9.82 -7.34
C SER A 325 -22.78 8.37 -7.75
N GLU A 326 -23.86 8.17 -8.52
CA GLU A 326 -24.20 6.85 -9.03
C GLU A 326 -23.22 6.40 -10.13
N THR A 327 -22.69 7.34 -10.91
CA THR A 327 -21.74 7.06 -11.99
C THR A 327 -20.37 7.72 -11.75
N PRO A 328 -19.25 7.06 -12.11
CA PRO A 328 -17.91 7.66 -12.02
C PRO A 328 -17.76 8.96 -12.83
N GLN A 329 -18.50 9.09 -13.93
CA GLN A 329 -18.51 10.27 -14.79
C GLN A 329 -19.12 11.49 -14.08
N GLU A 330 -20.17 11.30 -13.30
CA GLU A 330 -20.75 12.37 -12.46
C GLU A 330 -19.82 12.74 -11.31
N THR A 331 -19.24 11.76 -10.62
CA THR A 331 -18.23 12.02 -9.59
C THR A 331 -17.09 12.86 -10.17
N TYR A 332 -16.59 12.51 -11.35
CA TYR A 332 -15.58 13.31 -12.04
C TYR A 332 -16.03 14.76 -12.29
N LYS A 333 -17.24 14.97 -12.80
CA LYS A 333 -17.78 16.34 -13.01
C LYS A 333 -17.92 17.11 -11.71
N LYS A 334 -18.31 16.46 -10.61
CA LYS A 334 -18.38 17.08 -9.29
C LYS A 334 -16.99 17.46 -8.79
N VAL A 335 -16.02 16.55 -8.87
CA VAL A 335 -14.62 16.81 -8.49
C VAL A 335 -14.03 17.99 -9.27
N MET A 336 -14.23 18.06 -10.58
CA MET A 336 -13.71 19.16 -11.40
C MET A 336 -14.38 20.51 -11.07
N ASN A 337 -15.62 20.49 -10.58
CA ASN A 337 -16.38 21.68 -10.16
C ASN A 337 -16.50 21.78 -8.62
N TRP A 338 -15.48 21.31 -7.87
CA TRP A 338 -15.50 21.22 -6.41
C TRP A 338 -15.87 22.51 -5.69
N LYS A 339 -15.57 23.69 -6.28
CA LYS A 339 -15.93 25.00 -5.72
C LYS A 339 -17.44 25.18 -5.51
N GLU A 340 -18.24 24.55 -6.36
CA GLU A 340 -19.71 24.60 -6.30
C GLU A 340 -20.31 23.34 -5.67
N THR A 341 -19.62 22.21 -5.78
CA THR A 341 -20.17 20.89 -5.41
C THR A 341 -19.72 20.39 -4.03
N LEU A 342 -18.68 20.98 -3.42
CA LEU A 342 -18.29 20.71 -2.04
C LEU A 342 -19.20 21.49 -1.10
N VAL A 343 -20.26 20.83 -0.63
CA VAL A 343 -21.29 21.45 0.22
C VAL A 343 -21.50 20.61 1.47
N PHE A 344 -21.60 21.26 2.63
CA PHE A 344 -21.89 20.59 3.90
C PHE A 344 -23.42 20.51 4.12
N PRO A 345 -23.99 19.32 4.39
CA PRO A 345 -25.42 19.19 4.64
C PRO A 345 -25.83 19.96 5.90
N PRO A 346 -26.84 20.85 5.84
CA PRO A 346 -27.26 21.66 6.99
C PRO A 346 -27.81 20.83 8.16
N GLU A 347 -28.28 19.61 7.89
CA GLU A 347 -28.82 18.69 8.88
C GLU A 347 -27.75 17.90 9.67
N VAL A 348 -26.48 17.92 9.26
CA VAL A 348 -25.41 17.16 9.91
C VAL A 348 -24.60 18.08 10.85
N PRO A 349 -24.46 17.74 12.14
CA PRO A 349 -23.66 18.53 13.06
C PRO A 349 -22.16 18.38 12.75
N ILE A 350 -21.49 19.51 12.48
CA ILE A 350 -20.05 19.57 12.25
C ILE A 350 -19.52 20.94 12.66
N SER A 351 -18.41 20.97 13.41
CA SER A 351 -17.79 22.18 13.91
C SER A 351 -17.18 23.03 12.79
N ASP A 352 -17.08 24.33 13.03
CA ASP A 352 -16.46 25.25 12.08
C ASP A 352 -14.95 24.95 11.90
N ARG A 353 -14.29 24.41 12.93
CA ARG A 353 -12.89 23.95 12.85
C ARG A 353 -12.75 22.80 11.86
N ALA A 354 -13.62 21.80 11.94
CA ALA A 354 -13.62 20.66 11.03
C ALA A 354 -13.94 21.08 9.59
N LYS A 355 -14.97 21.91 9.38
CA LYS A 355 -15.31 22.46 8.04
C LYS A 355 -14.14 23.23 7.44
N HIS A 356 -13.53 24.12 8.23
CA HIS A 356 -12.41 24.93 7.77
C HIS A 356 -11.21 24.06 7.35
N LEU A 357 -10.88 23.01 8.12
CA LEU A 357 -9.81 22.08 7.76
C LEU A 357 -10.13 21.32 6.47
N ILE A 358 -11.35 20.79 6.30
CA ILE A 358 -11.78 20.10 5.07
C ILE A 358 -11.64 21.03 3.85
N LEU A 359 -12.08 22.28 3.95
CA LEU A 359 -11.97 23.26 2.87
C LEU A 359 -10.51 23.60 2.55
N ARG A 360 -9.62 23.61 3.55
CA ARG A 360 -8.17 23.83 3.37
C ARG A 360 -7.44 22.63 2.75
N PHE A 361 -7.96 21.42 2.92
CA PHE A 361 -7.49 20.23 2.20
C PHE A 361 -8.05 20.17 0.77
N CYS A 362 -9.34 20.47 0.61
CA CYS A 362 -10.06 20.35 -0.66
C CYS A 362 -10.13 21.69 -1.40
N CYS A 363 -8.97 22.27 -1.71
CA CYS A 363 -8.84 23.50 -2.51
C CYS A 363 -7.80 23.36 -3.64
N GLU A 364 -7.49 24.47 -4.34
CA GLU A 364 -6.45 24.48 -5.37
C GLU A 364 -5.11 23.95 -4.83
N ALA A 365 -4.40 23.17 -5.64
CA ALA A 365 -3.16 22.50 -5.22
C ALA A 365 -2.12 23.48 -4.65
N ASP A 366 -1.97 24.67 -5.21
CA ASP A 366 -0.96 25.66 -4.78
C ASP A 366 -1.30 26.33 -3.44
N HIS A 367 -2.58 26.35 -3.04
CA HIS A 367 -3.06 26.93 -1.78
C HIS A 367 -3.42 25.87 -0.73
N ARG A 368 -3.26 24.59 -1.08
CA ARG A 368 -3.62 23.46 -0.22
C ARG A 368 -2.73 23.43 1.00
N ILE A 369 -3.35 23.19 2.16
CA ILE A 369 -2.60 23.01 3.40
C ILE A 369 -1.60 21.85 3.24
N GLY A 370 -0.37 22.07 3.68
CA GLY A 370 0.73 21.12 3.47
C GLY A 370 1.63 21.46 2.27
N ALA A 371 1.29 22.47 1.46
CA ALA A 371 2.16 23.00 0.41
C ALA A 371 3.48 23.54 0.97
N ALA A 372 3.41 24.26 2.10
CA ALA A 372 4.57 24.79 2.82
C ALA A 372 5.24 23.75 3.74
N GLY A 373 4.70 22.53 3.83
CA GLY A 373 5.16 21.44 4.69
C GLY A 373 4.11 20.96 5.70
N VAL A 374 4.34 19.77 6.25
CA VAL A 374 3.39 19.10 7.17
C VAL A 374 3.10 19.91 8.44
N GLU A 375 4.03 20.76 8.88
CA GLU A 375 3.87 21.61 10.06
C GLU A 375 2.75 22.65 9.92
N GLU A 376 2.35 22.99 8.69
CA GLU A 376 1.15 23.81 8.47
C GLU A 376 -0.12 23.03 8.84
N ILE A 377 -0.18 21.75 8.52
CA ILE A 377 -1.29 20.86 8.84
C ILE A 377 -1.36 20.67 10.36
N LYS A 378 -0.23 20.32 10.99
CA LYS A 378 -0.16 20.04 12.44
C LYS A 378 -0.57 21.21 13.33
N ARG A 379 -0.36 22.45 12.87
CA ARG A 379 -0.72 23.68 13.61
C ARG A 379 -2.17 24.11 13.43
N ASN A 380 -2.97 23.38 12.65
CA ASN A 380 -4.36 23.74 12.44
C ASN A 380 -5.17 23.63 13.76
N PRO A 381 -6.07 24.58 14.08
CA PRO A 381 -6.88 24.55 15.29
C PRO A 381 -7.75 23.30 15.49
N PHE A 382 -8.03 22.55 14.42
CA PHE A 382 -8.71 21.27 14.54
C PHE A 382 -7.88 20.22 15.30
N PHE A 383 -6.55 20.31 15.28
CA PHE A 383 -5.64 19.38 15.98
C PHE A 383 -5.18 19.90 17.35
N GLU A 384 -5.89 20.86 17.94
CA GLU A 384 -5.61 21.31 19.30
C GLU A 384 -5.68 20.14 20.28
N GLY A 385 -4.61 19.95 21.07
CA GLY A 385 -4.49 18.85 22.05
C GLY A 385 -3.82 17.57 21.54
N VAL A 386 -3.50 17.48 20.24
CA VAL A 386 -2.81 16.32 19.66
C VAL A 386 -1.32 16.34 20.00
N ASP A 387 -0.82 15.26 20.59
CA ASP A 387 0.61 15.02 20.81
C ASP A 387 1.16 14.16 19.66
N TYR A 388 1.81 14.81 18.69
CA TYR A 388 2.32 14.13 17.49
C TYR A 388 3.51 13.19 17.76
N ASP A 389 4.23 13.37 18.87
CA ASP A 389 5.40 12.56 19.19
C ASP A 389 4.97 11.23 19.83
N HIS A 390 3.92 11.25 20.66
CA HIS A 390 3.48 10.09 21.44
C HIS A 390 2.10 9.54 21.02
N ILE A 391 1.49 10.03 19.93
CA ILE A 391 0.14 9.61 19.51
C ILE A 391 -0.01 8.09 19.37
N ARG A 392 1.04 7.41 18.89
CA ARG A 392 1.04 5.95 18.66
C ARG A 392 1.35 5.12 19.91
N GLU A 393 1.82 5.78 20.97
CA GLU A 393 2.12 5.13 22.25
C GLU A 393 0.93 5.17 23.21
N ARG A 394 -0.03 6.08 22.93
CA ARG A 394 -1.28 6.22 23.66
C ARG A 394 -2.33 5.24 23.14
N PRO A 395 -3.37 4.92 23.93
CA PRO A 395 -4.49 4.12 23.45
C PRO A 395 -5.16 4.76 22.23
N ALA A 396 -5.50 3.96 21.22
CA ALA A 396 -6.23 4.46 20.06
C ALA A 396 -7.66 4.91 20.43
N ALA A 397 -8.22 5.82 19.63
CA ALA A 397 -9.56 6.35 19.86
C ALA A 397 -10.65 5.27 19.88
N ILE A 398 -10.49 4.22 19.06
CA ILE A 398 -11.40 3.06 19.06
C ILE A 398 -10.57 1.80 19.33
N PRO A 399 -10.77 1.14 20.48
CA PRO A 399 -10.10 -0.11 20.77
C PRO A 399 -10.63 -1.23 19.88
N ILE A 400 -9.73 -2.07 19.36
CA ILE A 400 -10.10 -3.25 18.58
C ILE A 400 -10.29 -4.42 19.55
N GLU A 401 -11.51 -4.97 19.62
CA GLU A 401 -11.77 -6.21 20.34
C GLU A 401 -11.24 -7.40 19.53
N ILE A 402 -10.29 -8.14 20.09
CA ILE A 402 -9.63 -9.28 19.41
C ILE A 402 -9.88 -10.55 20.22
N LYS A 403 -10.35 -11.63 19.56
CA LYS A 403 -10.54 -12.93 20.20
C LYS A 403 -9.32 -13.85 20.07
N SER A 404 -8.58 -13.77 18.95
CA SER A 404 -7.38 -14.58 18.71
C SER A 404 -6.40 -13.95 17.69
N ILE A 405 -5.18 -14.49 17.60
CA ILE A 405 -4.14 -13.95 16.71
C ILE A 405 -4.47 -14.15 15.21
N ASP A 406 -5.28 -15.15 14.89
CA ASP A 406 -5.78 -15.54 13.57
C ASP A 406 -7.25 -15.12 13.34
N ASP A 407 -7.79 -14.27 14.21
CA ASP A 407 -9.16 -13.79 14.10
C ASP A 407 -9.38 -13.01 12.79
N THR A 408 -10.29 -13.49 11.97
CA THR A 408 -10.69 -12.89 10.69
C THR A 408 -12.11 -12.31 10.72
N SER A 409 -12.70 -12.15 11.90
CA SER A 409 -14.09 -11.66 12.07
C SER A 409 -14.32 -10.22 11.60
N ASN A 410 -13.25 -9.45 11.41
CA ASN A 410 -13.30 -8.10 10.87
C ASN A 410 -13.16 -8.03 9.35
N PHE A 411 -13.06 -9.17 8.65
CA PHE A 411 -13.10 -9.22 7.19
C PHE A 411 -14.42 -9.76 6.67
N ASP A 412 -14.81 -9.29 5.48
CA ASP A 412 -15.84 -9.92 4.68
C ASP A 412 -15.41 -11.36 4.30
N GLU A 413 -16.35 -12.30 4.27
CA GLU A 413 -16.07 -13.67 3.86
C GLU A 413 -16.01 -13.79 2.33
N PHE A 414 -14.93 -14.39 1.83
CA PHE A 414 -14.74 -14.66 0.41
C PHE A 414 -14.80 -16.16 0.13
N PRO A 415 -15.51 -16.59 -0.93
CA PRO A 415 -15.44 -17.97 -1.38
C PRO A 415 -14.00 -18.31 -1.83
N GLU A 416 -13.65 -19.59 -1.79
CA GLU A 416 -12.36 -20.05 -2.33
C GLU A 416 -12.24 -19.73 -3.83
N SER A 417 -11.00 -19.60 -4.29
CA SER A 417 -10.66 -19.25 -5.66
C SER A 417 -9.56 -20.18 -6.18
N ASP A 418 -9.65 -20.51 -7.47
CA ASP A 418 -8.72 -21.39 -8.16
C ASP A 418 -7.40 -20.70 -8.53
N ILE A 419 -7.08 -19.52 -7.99
CA ILE A 419 -5.83 -18.81 -8.35
C ILE A 419 -4.56 -19.62 -8.06
N LEU A 420 -4.62 -20.53 -7.09
CA LEU A 420 -3.54 -21.43 -6.72
C LEU A 420 -3.60 -22.77 -7.46
N GLN A 421 -4.68 -23.04 -8.20
CA GLN A 421 -4.75 -24.24 -9.03
C GLN A 421 -3.89 -24.04 -10.29
N PRO A 422 -3.06 -25.04 -10.67
CA PRO A 422 -2.38 -25.00 -11.95
C PRO A 422 -3.43 -24.98 -13.06
N ALA A 423 -3.39 -23.97 -13.94
CA ALA A 423 -4.27 -23.92 -15.11
C ALA A 423 -4.23 -25.27 -15.86
N GLY A 424 -5.40 -25.89 -16.05
CA GLY A 424 -5.55 -27.07 -16.88
C GLY A 424 -4.99 -26.82 -18.28
N ALA A 425 -4.49 -27.87 -18.93
CA ALA A 425 -3.66 -27.91 -20.13
C ALA A 425 -4.29 -27.34 -21.45
N GLY A 426 -5.03 -26.24 -21.40
CA GLY A 426 -5.80 -25.67 -22.52
C GLY A 426 -5.30 -24.34 -23.09
N SER A 427 -4.25 -23.70 -22.56
CA SER A 427 -3.77 -22.38 -23.02
C SER A 427 -2.36 -22.42 -23.64
N SER A 428 -2.16 -23.28 -24.65
CA SER A 428 -0.86 -23.46 -25.31
C SER A 428 -0.38 -22.28 -26.16
N HIS A 429 -1.28 -21.35 -26.56
CA HIS A 429 -0.90 -20.20 -27.37
C HIS A 429 -0.36 -19.00 -26.58
N ALA A 430 -0.73 -18.85 -25.31
CA ALA A 430 -0.30 -17.72 -24.49
C ALA A 430 1.06 -17.97 -23.80
N GLU A 431 1.38 -19.22 -23.42
CA GLU A 431 2.60 -19.59 -22.68
C GLU A 431 3.93 -19.25 -23.40
N SER A 432 3.95 -19.26 -24.74
CA SER A 432 5.17 -19.00 -25.51
C SER A 432 5.61 -17.53 -25.48
N ASN A 433 4.65 -16.60 -25.43
CA ASN A 433 4.94 -15.16 -25.34
C ASN A 433 5.33 -14.72 -23.92
N TYR A 434 4.85 -15.42 -22.87
CA TYR A 434 5.15 -15.09 -21.47
C TYR A 434 6.58 -15.43 -21.06
N LYS A 435 7.12 -16.58 -21.50
CA LYS A 435 8.52 -16.96 -21.22
C LYS A 435 9.53 -15.91 -21.71
N ASN A 436 9.19 -15.14 -22.75
CA ASN A 436 10.06 -14.11 -23.31
C ASN A 436 10.06 -12.78 -22.54
N LYS A 437 9.14 -12.57 -21.59
CA LYS A 437 9.04 -11.32 -20.80
C LYS A 437 9.24 -11.51 -19.29
N ASP A 438 9.55 -12.73 -18.82
CA ASP A 438 9.81 -13.01 -17.40
C ASP A 438 11.00 -12.22 -16.84
N TRP A 439 11.92 -11.76 -17.71
CA TRP A 439 13.07 -10.95 -17.32
C TRP A 439 12.68 -9.62 -16.66
N VAL A 440 11.47 -9.10 -16.90
CA VAL A 440 10.99 -7.84 -16.30
C VAL A 440 10.79 -7.99 -14.78
N PHE A 441 10.62 -9.22 -14.30
CA PHE A 441 10.52 -9.56 -12.87
C PHE A 441 11.86 -10.01 -12.25
N ILE A 442 12.99 -9.81 -12.93
CA ILE A 442 14.32 -10.01 -12.32
C ILE A 442 14.45 -9.10 -11.09
N ASN A 443 15.07 -9.65 -10.03
CA ASN A 443 15.18 -9.09 -8.68
C ASN A 443 13.87 -8.99 -7.90
N TYR A 444 12.74 -9.55 -8.37
CA TYR A 444 11.51 -9.52 -7.61
C TYR A 444 11.65 -10.16 -6.23
N THR A 445 12.50 -11.18 -6.08
CA THR A 445 12.68 -11.93 -4.83
C THR A 445 13.39 -11.10 -3.76
N TYR A 446 12.74 -10.95 -2.60
CA TYR A 446 13.27 -10.22 -1.44
C TYR A 446 13.06 -11.02 -0.16
N LYS A 447 13.96 -10.84 0.82
CA LYS A 447 13.85 -11.40 2.16
C LYS A 447 14.34 -10.39 3.19
N ARG A 448 13.48 -10.02 4.12
CA ARG A 448 13.77 -9.09 5.22
C ARG A 448 14.63 -9.76 6.30
N PHE A 449 15.60 -9.02 6.83
CA PHE A 449 16.49 -9.49 7.90
C PHE A 449 15.72 -9.84 9.18
N GLU A 450 14.77 -8.98 9.57
CA GLU A 450 13.89 -9.17 10.72
C GLU A 450 12.89 -10.33 10.54
N GLY A 451 12.73 -10.83 9.31
CA GLY A 451 11.92 -12.03 9.03
C GLY A 451 12.47 -13.28 9.74
N LEU A 452 13.75 -13.32 10.10
CA LEU A 452 14.33 -14.39 10.91
C LEU A 452 13.92 -14.36 12.39
N THR A 453 13.64 -13.16 12.90
CA THR A 453 13.31 -12.94 14.32
C THR A 453 11.84 -13.20 14.65
N ALA A 454 10.98 -13.46 13.65
CA ALA A 454 9.61 -13.90 13.85
C ALA A 454 9.51 -15.38 14.31
N ARG A 455 10.61 -15.99 14.76
CA ARG A 455 10.54 -17.17 15.63
C ARG A 455 9.93 -16.73 16.95
N GLY A 456 8.64 -16.99 17.09
CA GLY A 456 7.81 -16.76 18.27
C GLY A 456 8.53 -16.20 19.49
N ALA A 457 8.42 -14.89 19.70
CA ALA A 457 8.05 -14.47 21.03
C ALA A 457 6.64 -15.02 21.27
N ILE A 458 6.55 -16.27 21.73
CA ILE A 458 5.32 -16.79 22.33
C ILE A 458 5.02 -15.77 23.43
N PRO A 459 3.91 -15.03 23.36
CA PRO A 459 3.57 -14.07 24.39
C PRO A 459 3.60 -14.77 25.73
N SER A 460 4.14 -14.12 26.76
CA SER A 460 4.33 -14.70 28.10
C SER A 460 3.05 -15.32 28.67
N TYR A 461 1.87 -14.87 28.23
CA TYR A 461 0.57 -15.43 28.62
C TYR A 461 0.25 -16.83 28.06
N MET A 462 0.92 -17.28 26.99
CA MET A 462 0.79 -18.66 26.48
C MET A 462 1.68 -19.69 27.23
N LYS A 463 2.51 -19.26 28.19
CA LYS A 463 3.30 -20.17 29.04
C LYS A 463 2.54 -20.71 30.26
N GLY A 464 1.31 -20.26 30.50
CA GLY A 464 0.50 -20.68 31.65
C GLY A 464 -0.59 -21.67 31.25
N GLY A 465 -0.28 -22.95 31.16
CA GLY A 465 -1.31 -23.95 30.87
C GLY A 465 -0.79 -25.37 30.69
N LYS A 466 -0.08 -25.89 31.70
CA LYS A 466 0.05 -27.33 32.00
C LYS A 466 0.74 -27.49 33.36
N ARG A 467 -0.08 -27.55 34.41
CA ARG A 467 0.15 -28.46 35.52
C ARG A 467 -1.11 -29.27 35.71
#